data_AF-A0A1E5GTU6-F1
#
_entry.id   AF-A0A1E5GTU6-F1
#
_cell.length_a   1.000
_cell.length_b   1.000
_cell.length_c   1.000
_cell.angle_alpha   90.00
_cell.angle_beta   90.00
_cell.angle_gamma   90.00
#
_symmetry.space_group_name_H-M   'P 1'
#
loop_
_entity.id
_entity.type
_entity.pdbx_description
1 polymer ?
#
loop_
_entity_poly.entity_id
_entity_poly.type
_entity_poly.pdbx_seq_one_letter_code
_entity_poly.pdbx_strand_id
1 'polypeptide(L)'
;MAVLFYSSSQTYEQQSQVGSLGKLLSNHPFEEQLKGISFGYAGSEVSMEAKGYIKFIEFFIRKGAHFGTYFLLGGSWFIGLNMKVKQPLLIGVVAWLAATGYAGLDEYHQMLTGGRTPLFQDVMLDSIGALTAVVFCLVVIGVKKIRKK
;
A
#
# COMPACT_ATOMS: atom_id res chain seq x y z
N MET A 1 -11.06 -0.23 6.60
CA MET A 1 -11.35 1.08 7.24
C MET A 1 -10.89 1.10 8.69
N ALA A 2 -11.46 0.31 9.62
CA ALA A 2 -11.06 0.34 11.04
C ALA A 2 -9.54 0.09 11.28
N VAL A 3 -8.95 -0.86 10.56
CA VAL A 3 -7.50 -1.16 10.64
C VAL A 3 -6.64 0.00 10.12
N LEU A 4 -7.05 0.67 9.03
CA LEU A 4 -6.33 1.82 8.48
C LEU A 4 -6.38 3.00 9.45
N PHE A 5 -7.55 3.31 9.97
CA PHE A 5 -7.73 4.38 10.94
C PHE A 5 -6.90 4.14 12.22
N TYR A 6 -6.92 2.91 12.74
CA TYR A 6 -6.10 2.53 13.88
C TYR A 6 -4.59 2.63 13.56
N SER A 7 -4.15 2.15 12.40
CA SER A 7 -2.75 2.23 11.98
C SER A 7 -2.29 3.67 11.75
N SER A 8 -3.17 4.53 11.20
CA SER A 8 -2.90 5.95 10.99
C SER A 8 -2.78 6.71 12.30
N SER A 9 -3.43 6.26 13.37
CA SER A 9 -3.31 6.87 14.70
C SER A 9 -2.01 6.52 15.46
N GLN A 10 -1.14 5.69 14.89
CA GLN A 10 0.09 5.24 15.53
C GLN A 10 1.32 6.02 15.03
N THR A 11 2.23 6.34 15.95
CA THR A 11 3.52 6.93 15.59
C THR A 11 4.44 5.90 14.91
N TYR A 12 5.55 6.34 14.30
CA TYR A 12 6.53 5.41 13.71
C TYR A 12 7.03 4.38 14.72
N GLU A 13 7.37 4.81 15.94
CA GLU A 13 7.86 3.94 17.01
C GLU A 13 6.82 2.89 17.44
N GLN A 14 5.53 3.24 17.47
CA GLN A 14 4.46 2.33 17.85
C GLN A 14 4.17 1.25 16.79
N GLN A 15 4.33 1.59 15.51
CA GLN A 15 4.14 0.63 14.41
C GLN A 15 5.43 -0.14 14.08
N SER A 16 6.57 0.29 14.61
CA SER A 16 7.88 -0.27 14.30
C SER A 16 7.95 -1.76 14.65
N GLN A 17 8.29 -2.57 13.66
CA GLN A 17 8.48 -4.01 13.82
C GLN A 17 9.95 -4.39 13.89
N VAL A 18 10.85 -3.40 13.95
CA VAL A 18 12.32 -3.59 13.97
C VAL A 18 12.75 -4.58 15.06
N GLY A 19 12.16 -4.53 16.27
CA GLY A 19 12.51 -5.45 17.35
C GLY A 19 12.15 -6.92 17.08
N SER A 20 11.00 -7.17 16.47
CA SER A 20 10.55 -8.52 16.10
C SER A 20 11.29 -9.04 14.87
N LEU A 21 11.47 -8.18 13.86
CA LEU A 21 12.22 -8.49 12.65
C LEU A 21 13.70 -8.75 12.96
N GLY A 22 14.29 -8.00 13.89
CA GLY A 22 15.65 -8.22 14.36
C GLY A 22 15.86 -9.62 14.91
N LYS A 23 14.91 -10.13 15.71
CA LYS A 23 14.96 -11.50 16.24
C LYS A 23 14.77 -12.54 15.14
N LEU A 24 13.77 -12.36 14.28
CA LEU A 24 13.41 -13.31 13.23
C LEU A 24 14.49 -13.40 12.11
N LEU A 25 15.10 -12.27 11.78
CA LEU A 25 16.08 -12.13 10.70
C LEU A 25 17.51 -11.96 11.22
N SER A 26 17.80 -12.53 12.40
CA SER A 26 19.12 -12.45 13.04
C SER A 26 20.26 -12.98 12.14
N ASN A 27 19.95 -13.88 11.21
CA ASN A 27 20.92 -14.51 10.29
C ASN A 27 21.07 -13.76 8.95
N HIS A 28 20.52 -12.55 8.82
CA HIS A 28 20.61 -11.71 7.61
C HIS A 28 20.41 -12.46 6.28
N PRO A 29 19.28 -13.18 6.11
CA PRO A 29 19.04 -13.95 4.89
C PRO A 29 19.02 -13.06 3.64
N PHE A 30 19.66 -13.49 2.56
CA PHE A 30 19.67 -12.78 1.27
C PHE A 30 20.37 -11.41 1.28
N GLU A 31 21.20 -11.10 2.28
CA GLU A 31 21.92 -9.82 2.38
C GLU A 31 22.69 -9.47 1.09
N GLU A 32 23.46 -10.40 0.53
CA GLU A 32 24.23 -10.17 -0.70
C GLU A 32 23.36 -9.79 -1.91
N GLN A 33 22.14 -10.32 -1.99
CA GLN A 33 21.20 -9.99 -3.07
C GLN A 33 20.55 -8.60 -2.86
N LEU A 34 20.33 -8.22 -1.60
CA LEU A 34 19.73 -6.95 -1.23
C LEU A 34 20.73 -5.79 -1.28
N LYS A 35 22.05 -6.06 -1.19
CA LYS A 35 23.11 -5.04 -1.28
C LYS A 35 23.09 -4.26 -2.59
N GLY A 36 22.68 -4.89 -3.69
CA GLY A 36 22.59 -4.25 -5.00
C GLY A 36 21.38 -3.29 -5.16
N ILE A 37 20.47 -3.23 -4.18
CA ILE A 37 19.26 -2.42 -4.28
C ILE A 37 19.47 -1.09 -3.56
N SER A 38 19.67 -0.03 -4.34
CA SER A 38 19.63 1.36 -3.88
C SER A 38 18.76 2.19 -4.80
N PHE A 39 17.84 2.96 -4.23
CA PHE A 39 17.00 3.91 -4.95
C PHE A 39 16.58 5.07 -4.05
N GLY A 40 16.27 6.21 -4.68
CA GLY A 40 15.70 7.36 -3.98
C GLY A 40 14.20 7.19 -3.73
N TYR A 41 13.77 7.38 -2.48
CA TYR A 41 12.36 7.45 -2.11
C TYR A 41 12.12 8.69 -1.25
N ALA A 42 11.22 9.56 -1.72
CA ALA A 42 10.88 10.82 -1.07
C ALA A 42 12.09 11.70 -0.69
N GLY A 43 13.08 11.77 -1.59
CA GLY A 43 14.30 12.56 -1.36
C GLY A 43 15.32 11.92 -0.42
N SER A 44 15.06 10.71 0.10
CA SER A 44 16.00 9.93 0.90
C SER A 44 16.46 8.67 0.16
N GLU A 45 17.72 8.29 0.36
CA GLU A 45 18.21 7.01 -0.16
C GLU A 45 17.63 5.84 0.64
N VAL A 46 17.09 4.86 -0.07
CA VAL A 46 16.63 3.58 0.47
C VAL A 46 17.61 2.51 0.03
N SER A 47 18.60 2.26 0.89
CA SER A 47 19.58 1.18 0.75
C SER A 47 19.87 0.58 2.12
N MET A 48 20.45 -0.63 2.13
CA MET A 48 20.86 -1.26 3.38
C MET A 48 21.99 -0.51 4.07
N GLU A 49 22.85 0.17 3.31
CA GLU A 49 23.92 1.01 3.84
C GLU A 49 23.36 2.26 4.53
N ALA A 50 22.35 2.92 3.93
CA ALA A 50 21.76 4.13 4.47
C ALA A 50 20.84 3.89 5.69
N LYS A 51 20.07 2.79 5.70
CA LYS A 51 19.03 2.54 6.74
C LYS A 51 19.34 1.38 7.67
N GLY A 52 20.26 0.49 7.31
CA GLY A 52 20.48 -0.80 7.96
C GLY A 52 19.52 -1.88 7.46
N TYR A 53 19.99 -3.13 7.45
CA TYR A 53 19.29 -4.30 6.89
C TYR A 53 17.84 -4.46 7.41
N ILE A 54 17.63 -4.37 8.73
CA ILE A 54 16.30 -4.60 9.33
C ILE A 54 15.31 -3.50 8.95
N LYS A 55 15.73 -2.23 8.99
CA LYS A 55 14.87 -1.09 8.59
C LYS A 55 14.60 -1.07 7.09
N PHE A 56 15.55 -1.54 6.29
CA PHE A 56 15.37 -1.72 4.86
C PHE A 56 14.27 -2.75 4.57
N ILE A 57 14.29 -3.91 5.23
CA ILE A 57 13.22 -4.92 5.08
C ILE A 57 11.89 -4.42 5.62
N GLU A 58 11.88 -3.78 6.79
CA GLU A 58 10.68 -3.17 7.35
C GLU A 58 10.03 -2.19 6.37
N PHE A 59 10.82 -1.37 5.68
CA PHE A 59 10.34 -0.46 4.67
C PHE A 59 9.51 -1.20 3.61
N PHE A 60 10.03 -2.29 3.02
CA PHE A 60 9.27 -3.07 2.03
C PHE A 60 8.02 -3.71 2.61
N ILE A 61 8.10 -4.27 3.82
CA ILE A 61 6.94 -4.88 4.48
C ILE A 61 5.84 -3.84 4.68
N ARG A 62 6.19 -2.64 5.15
CA ARG A 62 5.23 -1.55 5.35
C ARG A 62 4.63 -1.08 4.02
N LYS A 63 5.46 -0.80 3.01
CA LYS A 63 4.98 -0.38 1.68
C LYS A 63 4.11 -1.45 1.03
N GLY A 64 4.47 -2.72 1.16
CA GLY A 64 3.68 -3.85 0.70
C GLY A 64 2.34 -3.99 1.42
N ALA A 65 2.31 -3.79 2.74
CA ALA A 65 1.08 -3.81 3.53
C ALA A 65 0.13 -2.68 3.15
N HIS A 66 0.67 -1.47 2.96
CA HIS A 66 -0.08 -0.30 2.47
C HIS A 66 -0.69 -0.57 1.08
N PHE A 67 0.14 -0.93 0.11
CA PHE A 67 -0.30 -1.33 -1.23
C PHE A 67 -1.39 -2.41 -1.19
N GLY A 68 -1.16 -3.49 -0.42
CA GLY A 68 -2.10 -4.60 -0.29
C GLY A 68 -3.43 -4.19 0.36
N THR A 69 -3.38 -3.29 1.35
CA THR A 69 -4.60 -2.80 2.00
C THR A 69 -5.43 -1.95 1.06
N TYR A 70 -4.80 -1.07 0.27
CA TYR A 70 -5.49 -0.27 -0.74
C TYR A 70 -5.95 -1.08 -1.94
N PHE A 71 -5.24 -2.15 -2.31
CA PHE A 71 -5.72 -3.15 -3.25
C PHE A 71 -7.04 -3.77 -2.78
N LEU A 72 -7.10 -4.26 -1.54
CA LEU A 72 -8.32 -4.83 -0.99
C LEU A 72 -9.44 -3.78 -0.87
N LEU A 73 -9.12 -2.54 -0.49
CA LEU A 73 -10.07 -1.45 -0.39
C LEU A 73 -10.69 -1.10 -1.76
N GLY A 74 -9.86 -0.83 -2.77
CA GLY A 74 -10.30 -0.49 -4.13
C GLY A 74 -11.12 -1.62 -4.76
N GLY A 75 -10.67 -2.86 -4.60
CA GLY A 75 -11.41 -4.04 -5.07
C GLY A 75 -12.77 -4.21 -4.37
N SER A 76 -12.82 -4.03 -3.05
CA SER A 76 -14.07 -4.13 -2.29
C SER A 76 -15.09 -3.07 -2.68
N TRP A 77 -14.66 -1.82 -2.87
CA TRP A 77 -15.52 -0.74 -3.36
C TRP A 77 -15.99 -0.97 -4.78
N PHE A 78 -15.10 -1.41 -5.66
CA PHE A 78 -15.49 -1.78 -7.02
C PHE A 78 -16.58 -2.86 -7.03
N ILE A 79 -16.36 -3.96 -6.31
CA ILE A 79 -17.31 -5.08 -6.26
C ILE A 79 -18.65 -4.62 -5.69
N GLY A 80 -18.64 -3.93 -4.54
CA GLY A 80 -19.86 -3.48 -3.86
C GLY A 80 -20.70 -2.50 -4.69
N LEU A 81 -20.06 -1.55 -5.37
CA LEU A 81 -20.76 -0.58 -6.23
C LEU A 81 -21.22 -1.19 -7.56
N ASN A 82 -20.41 -2.07 -8.15
CA ASN A 82 -20.74 -2.70 -9.43
C ASN A 82 -21.95 -3.64 -9.33
N MET A 83 -22.20 -4.23 -8.16
CA MET A 83 -23.42 -5.01 -7.89
C MET A 83 -24.71 -4.20 -8.06
N LYS A 84 -24.68 -2.89 -7.80
CA LYS A 84 -25.87 -2.02 -7.87
C LYS A 84 -26.00 -1.29 -9.21
N VAL A 85 -24.93 -0.67 -9.69
CA VAL A 85 -24.97 0.25 -10.86
C VAL A 85 -24.73 -0.47 -12.19
N LYS A 86 -24.04 -1.62 -12.18
CA LYS A 86 -23.72 -2.45 -13.38
C LYS A 86 -23.00 -1.71 -14.51
N GLN A 87 -22.28 -0.62 -14.21
CA GLN A 87 -21.43 0.13 -15.14
C GLN A 87 -19.96 -0.02 -14.75
N PRO A 88 -19.29 -1.13 -15.11
CA PRO A 88 -18.00 -1.50 -14.54
C PRO A 88 -16.90 -0.45 -14.77
N LEU A 89 -16.86 0.21 -15.94
CA LEU A 89 -15.85 1.24 -16.21
C LEU A 89 -16.03 2.48 -15.31
N LEU A 90 -17.26 2.99 -15.21
CA LEU A 90 -17.55 4.14 -14.35
C LEU A 90 -17.28 3.81 -12.88
N ILE A 91 -17.72 2.63 -12.44
CA ILE A 91 -17.47 2.17 -11.07
C ILE A 91 -15.98 1.97 -10.81
N GLY A 92 -15.21 1.53 -11.79
CA GLY A 92 -13.75 1.45 -11.72
C GLY A 92 -13.11 2.79 -11.41
N VAL A 93 -13.47 3.82 -12.18
CA VAL A 93 -12.96 5.18 -11.98
C VAL A 93 -13.38 5.72 -10.61
N VAL A 94 -14.65 5.58 -10.23
CA VAL A 94 -15.17 6.07 -8.95
C VAL A 94 -14.50 5.37 -7.76
N ALA A 95 -14.37 4.04 -7.80
CA ALA A 95 -13.73 3.28 -6.73
C ALA A 95 -12.25 3.64 -6.58
N TRP A 96 -11.54 3.82 -7.69
CA TRP A 96 -10.14 4.25 -7.68
C TRP A 96 -9.99 5.67 -7.12
N LEU A 97 -10.75 6.65 -7.62
CA LEU A 97 -10.69 8.03 -7.13
C LEU A 97 -11.05 8.14 -5.65
N ALA A 98 -12.05 7.40 -5.20
CA ALA A 98 -12.39 7.33 -3.79
C ALA A 98 -11.20 6.78 -2.97
N ALA A 99 -10.52 5.74 -3.46
CA ALA A 99 -9.43 5.08 -2.72
C ALA A 99 -8.20 5.99 -2.64
N THR A 100 -7.88 6.66 -3.74
CA THR A 100 -6.87 7.73 -3.78
C THR A 100 -7.20 8.87 -2.83
N GLY A 101 -8.46 9.32 -2.79
CA GLY A 101 -8.91 10.33 -1.85
C GLY A 101 -8.77 9.88 -0.39
N TYR A 102 -9.09 8.61 -0.10
CA TYR A 102 -8.89 8.04 1.22
C TYR A 102 -7.40 7.94 1.60
N ALA A 103 -6.52 7.60 0.65
CA ALA A 103 -5.06 7.60 0.87
C ALA A 103 -4.54 9.00 1.22
N GLY A 104 -5.02 10.04 0.54
CA GLY A 104 -4.70 11.42 0.90
C GLY A 104 -5.19 11.79 2.30
N LEU A 105 -6.39 11.35 2.69
CA LEU A 105 -6.90 11.55 4.05
C LEU A 105 -6.10 10.78 5.10
N ASP A 106 -5.62 9.58 4.80
CA ASP A 106 -4.81 8.77 5.71
C ASP A 106 -3.46 9.46 5.98
N GLU A 107 -2.76 9.89 4.94
CA GLU A 107 -1.51 10.66 5.08
C GLU A 107 -1.71 11.98 5.82
N TYR A 108 -2.84 12.65 5.59
CA TYR A 108 -3.20 13.85 6.34
C TYR A 108 -3.43 13.54 7.82
N HIS A 109 -4.13 12.45 8.17
CA HIS A 109 -4.30 12.03 9.57
C HIS A 109 -2.97 11.66 10.22
N GLN A 110 -2.07 10.97 9.50
CA GLN A 110 -0.73 10.65 9.99
C GLN A 110 0.09 11.92 10.31
N MET A 111 -0.04 12.95 9.47
CA MET A 111 0.60 14.25 9.73
C MET A 111 0.14 14.86 11.07
N LEU A 112 -1.16 14.74 11.39
CA LEU A 112 -1.72 15.25 12.64
C LEU A 112 -1.30 14.46 13.88
N THR A 113 -0.97 13.17 13.72
CA THR A 113 -0.60 12.30 14.85
C THR A 113 0.85 12.47 15.30
N GLY A 114 1.69 13.14 14.51
CA GLY A 114 3.06 13.47 14.86
C GLY A 114 4.05 12.30 14.72
N GLY A 115 5.31 12.63 14.46
CA GLY A 115 6.39 11.63 14.33
C GLY A 115 6.43 10.90 12.99
N ARG A 116 5.65 11.36 11.99
CA ARG A 116 5.71 10.92 10.59
C ARG A 116 5.59 12.11 9.65
N THR A 117 6.37 12.10 8.58
CA THR A 117 6.25 13.07 7.50
C THR A 117 5.26 12.51 6.49
N PRO A 118 4.20 13.24 6.11
CA PRO A 118 3.32 12.82 5.04
C PRO A 118 4.09 12.77 3.72
N LEU A 119 3.94 11.69 2.97
CA LEU A 119 4.70 11.44 1.75
C LEU A 119 3.74 11.32 0.58
N PHE A 120 3.89 12.21 -0.41
CA PHE A 120 3.11 12.12 -1.64
C PHE A 120 3.33 10.78 -2.36
N GLN A 121 4.53 10.21 -2.24
CA GLN A 121 4.90 8.91 -2.76
C GLN A 121 4.09 7.77 -2.13
N ASP A 122 3.62 7.92 -0.89
CA ASP A 122 2.81 6.92 -0.18
C ASP A 122 1.39 6.95 -0.74
N VAL A 123 0.82 8.14 -0.91
CA VAL A 123 -0.48 8.32 -1.61
C VAL A 123 -0.44 7.72 -3.02
N MET A 124 0.64 7.97 -3.78
CA MET A 124 0.81 7.40 -5.11
C MET A 124 0.87 5.88 -5.08
N LEU A 125 1.65 5.29 -4.17
CA LEU A 125 1.77 3.84 -4.03
C LEU A 125 0.41 3.20 -3.71
N ASP A 126 -0.32 3.78 -2.76
CA ASP A 126 -1.64 3.33 -2.35
C ASP A 126 -2.67 3.44 -3.47
N SER A 127 -2.61 4.54 -4.23
CA SER A 127 -3.42 4.75 -5.43
C SER A 127 -3.16 3.70 -6.50
N ILE A 128 -1.90 3.29 -6.70
CA ILE A 128 -1.54 2.22 -7.65
C ILE A 128 -2.03 0.87 -7.14
N GLY A 129 -1.99 0.62 -5.83
CA GLY A 129 -2.58 -0.58 -5.22
C GLY A 129 -4.07 -0.70 -5.51
N ALA A 130 -4.82 0.38 -5.27
CA ALA A 130 -6.24 0.44 -5.58
C ALA A 130 -6.52 0.29 -7.09
N LEU A 131 -5.75 0.95 -7.95
CA LEU A 131 -5.89 0.83 -9.41
C LEU A 131 -5.67 -0.61 -9.88
N THR A 132 -4.65 -1.28 -9.35
CA THR A 132 -4.32 -2.68 -9.68
C THR A 132 -5.51 -3.59 -9.36
N ALA A 133 -6.18 -3.38 -8.22
CA ALA A 133 -7.38 -4.14 -7.87
C ALA A 133 -8.55 -3.88 -8.83
N VAL A 134 -8.80 -2.62 -9.20
CA VAL A 134 -9.84 -2.26 -10.15
C VAL A 134 -9.60 -2.91 -11.52
N VAL A 135 -8.37 -2.81 -12.05
CA VAL A 135 -8.00 -3.44 -13.32
C VAL A 135 -8.16 -4.95 -13.24
N PHE A 136 -7.71 -5.58 -12.16
CA PHE A 136 -7.88 -7.01 -11.94
C PHE A 136 -9.36 -7.42 -11.96
N CYS A 137 -10.24 -6.70 -11.25
CA CYS A 137 -11.67 -6.97 -11.26
C CYS A 137 -12.30 -6.79 -12.65
N LEU A 138 -11.90 -5.76 -13.39
CA LEU A 138 -12.37 -5.52 -14.76
C LEU A 138 -11.98 -6.67 -15.70
N VAL A 139 -10.73 -7.13 -15.63
CA VAL A 139 -10.24 -8.28 -16.41
C VAL A 139 -11.05 -9.54 -16.09
N VAL A 140 -11.28 -9.83 -14.81
CA VAL A 140 -12.07 -10.99 -14.37
C VAL A 140 -13.50 -10.94 -14.93
N ILE A 141 -14.14 -9.77 -14.91
CA ILE A 141 -15.48 -9.58 -15.48
C ILE A 141 -15.46 -9.77 -17.00
N GLY A 142 -14.47 -9.20 -17.69
CA GLY A 142 -14.29 -9.33 -19.13
C GLY A 142 -14.13 -10.79 -19.56
N VAL A 143 -13.24 -11.54 -18.90
CA VAL A 143 -13.03 -12.98 -19.16
C VAL A 143 -14.29 -13.79 -18.92
N LYS A 144 -15.04 -13.51 -17.83
CA LYS A 144 -16.33 -14.19 -17.55
C LYS A 144 -17.38 -13.90 -18.63
N LYS A 145 -17.40 -12.68 -19.18
CA LYS A 145 -18.33 -12.30 -20.26
C LYS A 145 -17.99 -13.00 -21.58
N ILE A 146 -16.70 -13.14 -21.89
CA ILE A 146 -16.22 -13.88 -23.08
C ILE A 146 -16.58 -15.37 -22.97
N ARG A 147 -16.33 -16.00 -21.81
CA ARG A 147 -16.63 -17.44 -21.60
C ARG A 147 -18.12 -17.80 -21.58
N LYS A 148 -19.01 -16.83 -21.36
CA LYS A 148 -20.47 -17.03 -21.38
C LYS A 148 -21.10 -16.83 -22.76
N LYS A 149 -20.33 -16.32 -23.73
CA LYS A 149 -20.77 -16.07 -25.11
C LYS A 149 -20.34 -17.21 -25.99
#